data_AF-A0A971K262-F1
#
_entry.id   AF-A0A971K262-F1
#
_cell.length_a   1.000
_cell.length_b   1.000
_cell.length_c   1.000
_cell.angle_alpha   90.00
_cell.angle_beta   90.00
_cell.angle_gamma   90.00
#
_symmetry.space_group_name_H-M   'P 1'
#
loop_
_entity.id
_entity.type
_entity.pdbx_description
1 polymer ?
#
loop_
_entity_poly.entity_id
_entity_poly.type
_entity_poly.pdbx_seq_one_letter_code
_entity_poly.pdbx_strand_id
1 'polypeptide(L)'
;LPVGSTIIMEKPLFDSVVRLFGSVFVISFKIAAPVTAAILVVDVALGVIAKAVPQVNVFIVGLPIKILIGLLVIFLTLTAFRNIVHVLTDGMQSEMTNFIDLIKGD
;
A
#
# COMPACT_ATOMS: atom_id res chain seq x y z
N LEU A 1 -17.34 20.35 -25.40
CA LEU A 1 -18.40 19.41 -24.98
C LEU A 1 -19.68 19.76 -25.73
N PRO A 2 -20.12 18.95 -26.70
CA PRO A 2 -21.50 19.03 -27.18
C PRO A 2 -22.40 18.56 -26.03
N VAL A 3 -23.29 19.42 -25.55
CA VAL A 3 -24.32 19.05 -24.57
C VAL A 3 -25.32 18.13 -25.29
N GLY A 4 -25.21 16.82 -25.09
CA GLY A 4 -26.14 15.84 -25.69
C GLY A 4 -25.55 14.48 -26.11
N SER A 5 -24.26 14.21 -25.94
CA SER A 5 -23.75 12.84 -26.11
C SER A 5 -24.32 11.95 -25.02
N THR A 6 -25.05 10.90 -25.39
CA THR A 6 -25.60 9.91 -24.45
C THR A 6 -24.46 9.35 -23.63
N ILE A 7 -24.39 9.71 -22.35
CA ILE A 7 -23.38 9.16 -21.47
C ILE A 7 -23.76 7.68 -21.27
N ILE A 8 -22.97 6.78 -21.85
CA ILE A 8 -23.15 5.33 -21.68
C ILE A 8 -22.64 4.99 -20.27
N MET A 9 -23.52 5.17 -19.29
CA MET A 9 -23.15 5.43 -17.90
C MET A 9 -22.94 4.19 -17.03
N GLU A 10 -23.00 2.97 -17.57
CA GLU A 10 -23.33 1.82 -16.71
C GLU A 10 -22.25 0.73 -16.59
N LYS A 11 -21.50 0.39 -17.65
CA LYS A 11 -20.51 -0.70 -17.62
C LYS A 11 -19.05 -0.26 -17.56
N PRO A 12 -18.56 0.60 -18.47
CA PRO A 12 -17.12 0.85 -18.55
C PRO A 12 -16.61 1.76 -17.41
N LEU A 13 -17.51 2.54 -16.79
CA LEU A 13 -17.21 3.35 -15.62
C LEU A 13 -17.08 2.49 -14.34
N PHE A 14 -17.96 1.49 -14.18
CA PHE A 14 -17.93 0.57 -13.05
C PHE A 14 -16.65 -0.26 -13.04
N ASP A 15 -16.25 -0.80 -14.19
CA ASP A 15 -15.01 -1.57 -14.34
C ASP A 15 -13.78 -0.73 -14.03
N SER A 16 -13.78 0.55 -14.43
CA SER A 16 -12.70 1.49 -14.13
C SER A 16 -12.57 1.76 -12.63
N VAL A 17 -13.69 1.94 -11.93
CA VAL A 17 -13.68 2.11 -10.47
C VAL A 17 -13.13 0.86 -9.77
N VAL A 18 -13.62 -0.33 -10.13
CA VAL A 18 -13.13 -1.59 -9.55
C VAL A 18 -11.63 -1.78 -9.80
N ARG A 19 -11.16 -1.47 -11.01
CA ARG A 19 -9.73 -1.53 -11.36
C ARG A 19 -8.89 -0.53 -10.55
N LEU A 20 -9.38 0.68 -10.33
CA LEU A 20 -8.74 1.69 -9.48
C LEU A 20 -8.62 1.20 -8.03
N PHE A 21 -9.69 0.65 -7.47
CA PHE A 21 -9.66 0.03 -6.15
C PHE A 21 -8.62 -1.07 -6.05
N GLY A 22 -8.56 -1.98 -7.02
CA GLY A 22 -7.56 -3.05 -7.07
C GLY A 22 -6.14 -2.50 -7.11
N SER A 23 -5.91 -1.47 -7.92
CA SER A 23 -4.59 -0.83 -8.06
C SER A 23 -4.14 -0.16 -6.75
N VAL A 24 -5.02 0.59 -6.10
CA VAL A 24 -4.73 1.24 -4.81
C VAL A 24 -4.46 0.21 -3.71
N PHE A 25 -5.23 -0.90 -3.68
CA PHE A 25 -5.01 -1.98 -2.71
C PHE A 25 -3.64 -2.62 -2.87
N VAL A 26 -3.25 -2.97 -4.10
CA VAL A 26 -1.94 -3.57 -4.39
C VAL A 26 -0.80 -2.61 -4.02
N ILE A 27 -0.92 -1.33 -4.37
CA ILE A 27 0.13 -0.34 -4.07
C ILE A 27 0.26 -0.15 -2.55
N SER A 28 -0.85 0.01 -1.84
CA SER A 28 -0.86 0.18 -0.38
C SER A 28 -0.27 -1.05 0.32
N PHE A 29 -0.63 -2.26 -0.12
CA PHE A 29 -0.07 -3.49 0.40
C PHE A 29 1.45 -3.57 0.17
N LYS A 30 1.94 -3.21 -1.01
CA LYS A 30 3.38 -3.17 -1.31
C LYS A 30 4.14 -2.17 -0.44
N ILE A 31 3.53 -1.04 -0.10
CA ILE A 31 4.12 -0.04 0.81
C ILE A 31 4.21 -0.60 2.23
N ALA A 32 3.17 -1.29 2.71
CA ALA A 32 3.15 -1.88 4.05
C ALA A 32 4.04 -3.14 4.18
N ALA A 33 4.17 -3.92 3.10
CA ALA A 33 4.84 -5.22 3.06
C ALA A 33 6.22 -5.27 3.74
N PRO A 34 7.20 -4.37 3.46
CA PRO A 34 8.52 -4.45 4.06
C PRO A 34 8.50 -4.29 5.59
N VAL A 35 7.69 -3.37 6.11
CA VAL A 35 7.57 -3.14 7.56
C VAL A 35 6.84 -4.31 8.22
N THR A 36 5.73 -4.75 7.64
CA THR A 36 4.97 -5.91 8.14
C THR A 36 5.83 -7.18 8.15
N ALA A 37 6.58 -7.45 7.08
CA ALA A 37 7.46 -8.61 7.00
C ALA A 37 8.55 -8.58 8.08
N ALA A 38 9.18 -7.42 8.30
CA ALA A 38 10.18 -7.26 9.35
C ALA A 38 9.58 -7.48 10.76
N ILE A 39 8.41 -6.90 11.04
CA ILE A 39 7.74 -7.08 12.33
C ILE A 39 7.31 -8.55 12.53
N LEU A 40 6.84 -9.24 11.49
CA LEU A 40 6.51 -10.66 11.57
C LEU A 40 7.72 -11.52 11.95
N VAL A 41 8.90 -11.24 11.38
CA VAL A 41 10.14 -11.93 11.76
C VAL A 41 10.48 -11.66 13.23
N VAL A 42 10.31 -10.42 13.68
CA VAL A 42 10.49 -10.04 15.08
C VAL A 42 9.52 -10.77 16.00
N ASP A 43 8.24 -10.90 15.60
CA ASP A 43 7.23 -11.62 16.37
C ASP A 43 7.59 -13.10 16.53
N VAL A 44 8.06 -13.75 15.45
CA VAL A 44 8.55 -15.13 15.51
C VAL A 44 9.76 -15.24 16.43
N ALA A 45 10.74 -14.33 16.29
CA ALA A 45 11.94 -14.33 17.13
C ALA A 45 11.61 -14.13 18.63
N LEU A 46 10.73 -13.17 18.94
CA LEU A 46 10.25 -12.92 20.30
C LEU A 46 9.48 -14.13 20.85
N GLY A 47 8.66 -14.80 20.03
CA GLY A 47 7.97 -16.04 20.41
C GLY A 47 8.94 -17.17 20.78
N VAL A 48 10.05 -17.32 20.03
CA VAL A 48 11.11 -18.28 20.37
C VAL A 48 11.81 -17.90 21.68
N ILE A 49 12.13 -16.61 21.87
CA ILE A 49 12.77 -16.10 23.09
C ILE A 49 11.86 -16.31 24.31
N ALA A 50 10.54 -16.10 24.18
CA ALA A 50 9.57 -16.33 25.25
C ALA A 50 9.60 -17.79 25.75
N LYS A 51 9.84 -18.75 24.85
CA LYS A 51 9.99 -20.16 25.21
C LYS A 51 11.37 -20.48 25.80
N ALA A 52 12.43 -19.86 25.30
CA ALA A 52 13.80 -20.13 25.73
C ALA A 52 14.15 -19.49 27.09
N VAL A 53 13.65 -18.29 27.35
CA VAL A 53 13.92 -17.51 28.57
C VAL A 53 12.59 -17.10 29.21
N PRO A 54 11.91 -18.00 29.94
CA PRO A 54 10.54 -17.78 30.44
C PRO A 54 10.45 -16.69 31.53
N GLN A 55 11.58 -16.30 32.10
CA GLN A 55 11.68 -15.26 33.14
C GLN A 55 11.68 -13.82 32.57
N VAL A 56 11.90 -13.65 31.26
CA VAL A 56 11.87 -12.33 30.63
C VAL A 56 10.44 -12.00 30.21
N ASN A 57 9.93 -10.85 30.64
CA ASN A 57 8.66 -10.34 30.14
C ASN A 57 8.84 -9.85 28.68
N VAL A 58 8.62 -10.76 27.74
CA VAL A 58 8.80 -10.51 26.30
C VAL A 58 7.88 -9.41 25.78
N PHE A 59 6.75 -9.13 26.44
CA PHE A 59 5.89 -7.99 26.06
C PHE A 59 6.54 -6.64 26.36
N ILE A 60 7.26 -6.53 27.48
CA ILE A 60 7.98 -5.30 27.85
C ILE A 60 9.15 -5.03 26.89
N VAL A 61 9.88 -6.08 26.51
CA VAL A 61 11.06 -5.97 25.65
C VAL A 61 10.68 -5.89 24.17
N GLY A 62 9.57 -6.53 23.79
CA GLY A 62 9.12 -6.62 22.40
C GLY A 62 8.67 -5.29 21.81
N LEU A 63 7.97 -4.45 22.59
CA LEU A 63 7.49 -3.16 22.08
C LEU A 63 8.65 -2.22 21.67
N PRO A 64 9.68 -1.96 22.51
CA PRO A 64 10.85 -1.18 22.10
C PRO A 64 11.55 -1.73 20.86
N ILE A 65 11.72 -3.05 20.77
CA ILE A 65 12.36 -3.71 19.62
C ILE A 65 11.55 -3.50 18.34
N LYS A 66 10.23 -3.70 18.40
CA LYS A 66 9.34 -3.48 17.25
C LYS A 66 9.39 -2.04 16.75
N ILE A 67 9.43 -1.06 17.66
CA ILE A 67 9.54 0.36 17.31
C ILE A 67 10.89 0.63 16.61
N LEU A 68 12.00 0.16 17.19
CA LEU A 68 13.34 0.34 16.61
C LEU A 68 13.45 -0.26 15.21
N ILE A 69 12.99 -1.51 15.03
CA ILE A 69 13.05 -2.20 13.75
C ILE A 69 12.07 -1.57 12.75
N GLY A 70 10.86 -1.23 13.18
CA GLY A 70 9.89 -0.52 12.33
C GLY A 70 10.45 0.79 11.81
N LEU A 71 11.07 1.59 12.67
CA LEU A 71 11.70 2.86 12.29
C LEU A 71 12.88 2.65 11.32
N LEU A 72 13.73 1.65 11.59
CA LEU A 72 14.86 1.31 10.73
C LEU A 72 14.38 0.93 9.32
N VAL A 73 13.37 0.06 9.23
CA VAL A 73 12.82 -0.38 7.94
C VAL A 73 12.17 0.80 7.22
N ILE A 74 11.43 1.66 7.92
CA ILE A 74 10.89 2.88 7.33
C ILE A 74 12.03 3.72 6.73
N PHE A 75 13.11 3.92 7.47
CA PHE A 75 14.28 4.69 6.99
C PHE A 75 14.89 4.10 5.72
N LEU A 76 15.06 2.78 5.65
CA LEU A 76 15.54 2.09 4.44
C LEU A 76 14.57 2.22 3.27
N THR A 77 13.26 2.19 3.53
CA THR A 77 12.24 2.33 2.48
C THR A 77 12.08 3.76 1.97
N LEU A 78 12.63 4.79 2.64
CA LEU A 78 12.57 6.18 2.16
C LEU A 78 13.18 6.36 0.76
N THR A 79 14.24 5.63 0.43
CA THR A 79 14.82 5.69 -0.92
C THR A 79 13.84 5.12 -1.96
N ALA A 80 13.13 4.04 -1.62
CA ALA A 80 12.09 3.46 -2.47
C ALA A 80 10.84 4.35 -2.55
N PHE A 81 10.55 5.13 -1.49
CA PHE A 81 9.42 6.04 -1.44
C PHE A 81 9.43 7.06 -2.58
N ARG A 82 10.60 7.59 -2.95
CA ARG A 82 10.73 8.48 -4.12
C ARG A 82 10.18 7.84 -5.39
N ASN A 83 10.55 6.59 -5.66
CA ASN A 83 10.09 5.87 -6.84
C ASN A 83 8.57 5.62 -6.79
N ILE A 84 8.04 5.31 -5.60
CA ILE A 84 6.61 5.10 -5.40
C ILE A 84 5.83 6.39 -5.68
N VAL A 85 6.31 7.55 -5.25
CA VAL A 85 5.67 8.84 -5.53
C VAL A 85 5.58 9.09 -7.03
N HIS A 86 6.67 8.87 -7.78
CA HIS A 86 6.63 9.02 -9.24
C HIS A 86 5.61 8.08 -9.90
N VAL A 87 5.59 6.80 -9.51
CA VAL A 87 4.62 5.82 -10.03
C VAL A 87 3.17 6.23 -9.70
N LEU A 88 2.94 6.77 -8.50
CA LEU A 88 1.61 7.25 -8.10
C LEU A 88 1.18 8.47 -8.93
N THR A 89 2.06 9.45 -9.14
CA THR A 89 1.76 10.64 -9.93
C THR A 89 1.48 10.29 -11.39
N ASP A 90 2.31 9.45 -12.00
CA ASP A 90 2.13 9.00 -13.39
C ASP A 90 0.85 8.16 -13.54
N GLY A 91 0.60 7.27 -12.56
CA GLY A 91 -0.63 6.47 -12.51
C GLY A 91 -1.88 7.32 -12.40
N MET A 92 -1.89 8.32 -11.51
CA MET A 92 -3.00 9.26 -11.38
C MET A 92 -3.28 10.01 -12.69
N GLN A 93 -2.23 10.49 -13.37
CA GLN A 93 -2.38 11.20 -14.63
C GLN A 93 -2.98 10.30 -15.72
N SER A 94 -2.51 9.05 -15.82
CA SER A 94 -3.06 8.07 -16.78
C SER A 94 -4.53 7.75 -16.52
N GLU A 95 -4.91 7.57 -15.25
CA GLU A 95 -6.30 7.23 -14.90
C GLU A 95 -7.23 8.43 -15.07
N MET A 96 -6.75 9.65 -14.85
CA MET A 96 -7.50 10.88 -15.17
C MET A 96 -7.77 10.99 -16.68
N THR A 97 -6.81 10.68 -17.53
CA THR A 97 -7.01 10.68 -18.99
C THR A 97 -8.02 9.60 -19.41
N ASN A 98 -7.89 8.37 -18.90
CA ASN A 98 -8.87 7.31 -19.14
C ASN A 98 -10.29 7.72 -18.73
N PHE A 99 -10.43 8.38 -17.57
CA PHE A 99 -11.74 8.81 -17.07
C PHE A 99 -12.37 9.88 -17.95
N ILE A 100 -11.57 10.83 -18.46
CA ILE A 100 -12.02 11.86 -19.39
C ILE A 100 -12.47 11.23 -20.72
N ASP A 101 -11.74 10.23 -21.23
CA ASP A 101 -12.08 9.58 -22.49
C ASP A 101 -13.32 8.70 -22.35
N LEU A 102 -13.46 7.99 -21.23
CA LEU A 102 -14.67 7.24 -20.89
C LEU A 102 -15.92 8.12 -20.79
N ILE A 103 -15.80 9.34 -20.26
CA ILE A 103 -16.91 10.31 -20.19
C ILE A 103 -17.24 10.87 -21.57
N LYS A 104 -16.25 11.03 -22.46
CA LYS A 104 -16.47 11.51 -23.83
C LYS A 104 -17.22 10.50 -24.70
N GLY A 105 -17.21 9.22 -24.34
CA GLY A 105 -18.01 8.19 -25.01
C GLY A 105 -17.40 7.69 -26.33
N ASP A 106 -16.08 7.82 -26.50
CA ASP A 106 -15.30 7.12 -27.53
C ASP A 106 -14.69 5.83 -26.97
#